data_AF-A0A4Q0YRK3-F1
#
_entry.id   AF-A0A4Q0YRK3-F1
#
_cell.length_a   1.000
_cell.length_b   1.000
_cell.length_c   1.000
_cell.angle_alpha   90.00
_cell.angle_beta   90.00
_cell.angle_gamma   90.00
#
_symmetry.space_group_name_H-M   'P 1'
#
loop_
_entity.id
_entity.type
_entity.pdbx_description
1 polymer ?
#
loop_
_entity_poly.entity_id
_entity_poly.type
_entity_poly.pdbx_seq_one_letter_code
_entity_poly.pdbx_strand_id
1 'polypeptide(L)'
;MYDQSELQMHVDTSINQAFKQFGQSVITDRERQVVHFILRGHSAKSIARELGISPSTVQMHRKNLYSKLNISSQSELFNLFIEFLRSHT
;
A
#
# COMPACT_ATOMS: atom_id res chain seq x y z
N MET A 1 18.51 -6.68 30.72
CA MET A 1 17.73 -7.47 29.74
C MET A 1 16.83 -6.49 29.03
N TYR A 2 17.06 -6.21 27.74
CA TYR A 2 16.23 -5.26 26.98
C TYR A 2 14.83 -5.84 26.81
N ASP A 3 13.81 -5.03 27.12
CA ASP A 3 12.41 -5.39 26.96
C ASP A 3 12.07 -5.45 25.45
N GLN A 4 11.78 -6.64 24.94
CA GLN A 4 11.45 -6.84 23.53
C GLN A 4 10.13 -6.17 23.12
N SER A 5 9.28 -5.75 24.09
CA SER A 5 8.05 -5.03 23.81
C SER A 5 8.28 -3.60 23.30
N GLU A 6 9.38 -2.94 23.70
CA GLU A 6 9.75 -1.62 23.17
C GLU A 6 10.16 -1.70 21.69
N LEU A 7 10.83 -2.78 21.26
CA LEU A 7 11.26 -2.96 19.88
C LEU A 7 10.08 -3.21 18.93
N GLN A 8 9.03 -3.90 19.42
CA GLN A 8 7.82 -4.18 18.65
C GLN A 8 7.01 -2.91 18.35
N MET A 9 6.91 -1.97 19.32
CA MET A 9 6.16 -0.72 19.16
C MET A 9 6.75 0.26 18.12
N HIS A 10 8.07 0.29 17.97
CA HIS A 10 8.74 1.21 17.05
C HIS A 10 8.60 0.77 15.58
N VAL A 11 8.60 -0.55 15.32
CA VAL A 11 8.43 -1.10 13.96
C VAL A 11 7.03 -0.80 13.43
N ASP A 12 5.99 -0.98 14.25
CA ASP A 12 4.61 -0.74 13.84
C ASP A 12 4.36 0.74 13.48
N THR A 13 5.04 1.66 14.18
CA THR A 13 4.88 3.10 13.93
C THR A 13 5.49 3.51 12.59
N SER A 14 6.71 3.06 12.30
CA SER A 14 7.42 3.39 11.04
C SER A 14 6.72 2.81 9.81
N ILE A 15 6.23 1.56 9.89
CA ILE A 15 5.49 0.94 8.78
C ILE A 15 4.17 1.66 8.52
N ASN A 16 3.43 2.04 9.56
CA ASN A 16 2.18 2.79 9.40
C ASN A 16 2.41 4.18 8.79
N GLN A 17 3.51 4.85 9.16
CA GLN A 17 3.90 6.10 8.53
C GLN A 17 4.22 5.89 7.04
N ALA A 18 4.95 4.82 6.72
CA ALA A 18 5.28 4.52 5.34
C ALA A 18 4.04 4.28 4.48
N PHE A 19 3.04 3.57 5.00
CA PHE A 19 1.74 3.41 4.34
C PHE A 19 1.01 4.73 4.07
N LYS A 20 1.15 5.75 4.94
CA LYS A 20 0.53 7.06 4.75
C LYS A 20 1.23 7.87 3.66
N GLN A 21 2.56 7.81 3.63
CA GLN A 21 3.40 8.64 2.75
C GLN A 21 3.59 8.04 1.35
N PHE A 22 3.55 6.71 1.22
CA PHE A 22 3.79 6.04 -0.06
C PHE A 22 2.84 6.56 -1.15
N GLY A 23 3.43 7.09 -2.23
CA GLY A 23 2.69 7.61 -3.39
C GLY A 23 1.92 8.91 -3.16
N GLN A 24 2.06 9.59 -2.02
CA GLN A 24 1.17 10.71 -1.63
C GLN A 24 1.03 11.84 -2.65
N SER A 25 2.08 12.12 -3.42
CA SER A 25 2.10 13.16 -4.46
C SER A 25 1.74 12.66 -5.86
N VAL A 26 1.59 11.35 -6.04
CA VAL A 26 1.48 10.71 -7.37
C VAL A 26 0.10 10.06 -7.57
N ILE A 27 -0.48 9.51 -6.51
CA ILE A 27 -1.75 8.76 -6.58
C ILE A 27 -2.85 9.48 -5.80
N THR A 28 -4.08 9.33 -6.27
CA THR A 28 -5.27 9.88 -5.62
C THR A 28 -5.55 9.16 -4.30
N ASP A 29 -6.36 9.77 -3.43
CA ASP A 29 -6.73 9.15 -2.16
C ASP A 29 -7.46 7.81 -2.34
N ARG A 30 -8.24 7.69 -3.42
CA ARG A 30 -8.92 6.43 -3.73
C ARG A 30 -7.94 5.34 -4.18
N GLU A 31 -6.96 5.69 -5.01
CA GLU A 31 -5.88 4.76 -5.39
C GLU A 31 -5.02 4.39 -4.18
N ARG A 32 -4.78 5.33 -3.26
CA ARG A 32 -4.04 5.08 -2.01
C ARG A 32 -4.73 4.05 -1.12
N GLN A 33 -6.07 4.14 -0.99
CA GLN A 33 -6.85 3.12 -0.29
C GLN A 33 -6.69 1.74 -0.94
N VAL A 34 -6.76 1.67 -2.28
CA VAL A 34 -6.56 0.42 -3.03
C VAL A 34 -5.15 -0.14 -2.82
N VAL A 35 -4.10 0.69 -2.92
CA VAL A 35 -2.71 0.29 -2.64
C VAL A 35 -2.59 -0.31 -1.24
N HIS A 36 -3.15 0.37 -0.24
CA HIS A 36 -3.08 -0.06 1.15
C HIS A 36 -3.62 -1.48 1.35
N PHE A 37 -4.77 -1.79 0.74
CA PHE A 37 -5.32 -3.14 0.80
C PHE A 37 -4.50 -4.16 0.01
N ILE A 38 -3.95 -3.79 -1.17
CA ILE A 38 -3.10 -4.69 -1.97
C ILE A 38 -1.86 -5.10 -1.18
N LEU A 39 -1.18 -4.14 -0.56
CA LEU A 39 0.02 -4.39 0.24
C LEU A 39 -0.28 -5.20 1.51
N ARG A 40 -1.53 -5.19 1.99
CA ARG A 40 -2.03 -6.08 3.05
C ARG A 40 -2.50 -7.45 2.55
N GLY A 41 -2.32 -7.76 1.26
CA GLY A 41 -2.65 -9.06 0.68
C GLY A 41 -4.13 -9.26 0.31
N HIS A 42 -4.94 -8.20 0.25
CA HIS A 42 -6.34 -8.34 -0.14
C HIS A 42 -6.48 -8.66 -1.64
N SER A 43 -7.41 -9.56 -1.96
CA SER A 43 -7.86 -9.78 -3.34
C SER A 43 -8.75 -8.63 -3.84
N ALA A 44 -8.87 -8.45 -5.15
CA ALA A 44 -9.74 -7.41 -5.72
C ALA A 44 -11.21 -7.53 -5.27
N LYS A 45 -11.71 -8.76 -5.04
CA LYS A 45 -13.05 -8.98 -4.48
C LYS A 45 -13.15 -8.54 -3.02
N SER A 46 -12.10 -8.75 -2.23
CA SER A 46 -12.05 -8.29 -0.84
C SER A 46 -12.03 -6.76 -0.80
N ILE A 47 -11.15 -6.12 -1.58
CA ILE A 47 -11.06 -4.66 -1.70
C ILE A 47 -12.41 -4.05 -2.09
N ALA A 48 -13.10 -4.65 -3.06
CA ALA A 48 -14.41 -4.20 -3.52
C ALA A 48 -15.43 -4.15 -2.37
N ARG A 49 -15.47 -5.19 -1.52
CA ARG A 49 -16.34 -5.23 -0.34
C ARG A 49 -15.95 -4.16 0.70
N GLU A 50 -14.68 -4.10 1.07
CA GLU A 50 -14.18 -3.12 2.06
C GLU A 50 -14.45 -1.67 1.65
N LEU A 51 -14.41 -1.41 0.34
CA LEU A 51 -14.53 -0.07 -0.22
C LEU A 51 -15.93 0.27 -0.75
N GLY A 52 -16.89 -0.64 -0.64
CA GLY A 52 -18.27 -0.44 -1.12
C GLY A 52 -18.38 -0.17 -2.62
N ILE A 53 -17.51 -0.76 -3.44
CA ILE A 53 -17.48 -0.57 -4.91
C ILE A 53 -17.45 -1.92 -5.64
N SER A 54 -17.60 -1.88 -6.97
CA SER A 54 -17.53 -3.10 -7.77
C SER A 54 -16.08 -3.60 -7.94
N PRO A 55 -15.86 -4.92 -8.14
CA PRO A 55 -14.54 -5.45 -8.48
C PRO A 55 -13.94 -4.85 -9.76
N SER A 56 -14.75 -4.51 -10.76
CA SER A 56 -14.27 -3.84 -11.98
C SER A 56 -13.79 -2.42 -11.69
N THR A 57 -14.45 -1.68 -10.81
CA THR A 57 -13.97 -0.37 -10.32
C THR A 57 -12.62 -0.50 -9.60
N VAL A 58 -12.41 -1.56 -8.81
CA VAL A 58 -11.10 -1.85 -8.20
C VAL A 58 -10.03 -2.08 -9.28
N GLN A 59 -10.32 -2.85 -10.33
CA GLN A 59 -9.37 -3.07 -11.42
C GLN A 59 -9.04 -1.78 -12.17
N MET A 60 -10.02 -0.90 -12.37
CA MET A 60 -9.79 0.44 -12.95
C MET A 60 -8.83 1.27 -12.08
N HIS A 61 -9.07 1.32 -10.77
CA HIS A 61 -8.14 2.01 -9.86
C HIS A 61 -6.73 1.39 -9.89
N ARG A 62 -6.61 0.06 -9.95
CA ARG A 62 -5.31 -0.63 -10.08
C ARG A 62 -4.59 -0.25 -11.37
N LYS A 63 -5.29 -0.21 -12.50
CA LYS A 63 -4.71 0.19 -13.78
C LYS A 63 -4.18 1.62 -13.74
N ASN A 64 -4.98 2.55 -13.22
CA ASN A 64 -4.60 3.97 -13.13
C ASN A 64 -3.43 4.16 -12.15
N LEU A 65 -3.49 3.50 -11.00
CA LEU A 65 -2.40 3.42 -10.03
C LEU A 65 -1.10 2.95 -10.68
N TYR A 66 -1.14 1.81 -11.39
CA TYR A 66 0.05 1.22 -12.00
C TYR A 66 0.64 2.13 -13.06
N SER A 67 -0.22 2.75 -13.88
CA SER A 67 0.20 3.76 -14.85
C SER A 67 0.87 4.96 -14.18
N LYS A 68 0.33 5.45 -13.05
CA LYS A 68 0.88 6.62 -12.33
C LYS A 68 2.20 6.30 -11.63
N LEU A 69 2.36 5.08 -11.11
CA LEU A 69 3.61 4.60 -10.50
C LEU A 69 4.62 4.07 -11.53
N ASN A 70 4.26 4.07 -12.81
CA ASN A 70 5.06 3.52 -13.90
C ASN A 70 5.48 2.05 -13.66
N ILE A 71 4.52 1.22 -13.28
CA ILE A 71 4.67 -0.22 -13.06
C ILE A 71 3.62 -0.99 -13.86
N SER A 72 3.85 -2.30 -13.99
CA SER A 72 3.02 -3.23 -14.76
C SER A 72 2.46 -4.38 -13.91
N SER A 73 3.04 -4.62 -12.73
CA SER A 73 2.69 -5.77 -11.90
C SER A 73 2.51 -5.46 -10.42
N GLN A 74 1.80 -6.35 -9.73
CA GLN A 74 1.70 -6.29 -8.27
C GLN A 74 3.07 -6.52 -7.61
N SER A 75 3.91 -7.39 -8.16
CA SER A 75 5.26 -7.63 -7.64
C SER A 75 6.13 -6.37 -7.69
N GLU A 76 6.03 -5.57 -8.75
CA GLU A 76 6.70 -4.27 -8.83
C GLU A 76 6.16 -3.27 -7.81
N LEU A 77 4.85 -3.26 -7.54
CA LEU A 77 4.27 -2.46 -6.45
C LEU A 77 4.90 -2.82 -5.10
N PHE A 78 5.03 -4.12 -4.82
CA PHE A 78 5.70 -4.60 -3.60
C PHE A 78 7.16 -4.17 -3.55
N ASN A 79 7.92 -4.34 -4.65
CA ASN A 79 9.31 -3.90 -4.72
C ASN A 79 9.45 -2.40 -4.46
N LEU A 80 8.62 -1.56 -5.10
CA LEU A 80 8.62 -0.11 -4.85
C LEU A 80 8.32 0.24 -3.39
N PHE A 81 7.39 -0.47 -2.76
CA PHE A 81 7.08 -0.24 -1.35
C PHE A 81 8.23 -0.64 -0.43
N ILE A 82 8.92 -1.75 -0.71
CA ILE A 82 10.12 -2.16 0.04
C ILE A 82 11.26 -1.14 -0.13
N GLU A 83 11.52 -0.65 -1.34
CA GLU A 83 12.51 0.41 -1.58
C GLU A 83 12.13 1.73 -0.87
N PHE A 84 10.83 2.04 -0.80
CA PHE A 84 10.34 3.17 -0.05
C PHE A 84 10.61 3.03 1.47
N LEU A 85 10.38 1.84 2.03
CA LEU A 85 10.69 1.56 3.44
C LEU A 85 12.18 1.76 3.74
N ARG A 86 13.07 1.27 2.87
CA ARG A 86 14.54 1.38 3.03
C ARG A 86 15.08 2.80 2.96
N SER A 87 14.34 3.74 2.37
CA SER A 87 14.74 5.13 2.23
C SER A 87 14.15 6.06 3.29
N HIS A 88 13.17 5.58 4.08
CA HIS A 88 12.40 6.39 5.02
C HIS A 88 12.24 5.75 6.42
N THR A 89 12.90 4.61 6.67
CA THR A 89 13.05 3.95 7.97
C THR A 89 14.52 3.69 8.23
#